data_AF-A0A7S0JN55-F1
#
_entry.id   AF-A0A7S0JN55-F1
#
_cell.length_a   1.000
_cell.length_b   1.000
_cell.length_c   1.000
_cell.angle_alpha   90.00
_cell.angle_beta   90.00
_cell.angle_gamma   90.00
#
_symmetry.space_group_name_H-M   'P 1'
#
loop_
_entity.id
_entity.type
_entity.pdbx_description
1 polymer ?
#
loop_
_entity_poly.entity_id
_entity_poly.type
_entity_poly.pdbx_seq_one_letter_code
_entity_poly.pdbx_strand_id
1 'polypeptide(L)'
;DNWAVVSSLASALASGRAGGAVGSLDLSVVDTEQLRAALARADELGVKTREAQSLVVGGRFVLDMRLALQEGDWAKLDRVVRAAAEATPLAEQAAAELAAASDELDNRRVIEALSGALQDSDGAASGAPGAMELGTVDTSRLDRAIATAVDLGCKTSRASDLLAACKLIRRLRSTLLARNWDWVASVLEDARSSRGLFDEGSLRELQLAQDELDNRLVLARLASALRTGGAAVSSSPARAGGHRRPGASSPPSRSPGSASAGSSSPPKGGDAGASQGSLLDLDGVDTAPLDDAIDFAESLGCRTIEASQMLATARLVRRLRQALLAGALDSCRDLLDGVRGRVLAAVAAEEVQAIKHEVDDWTVVSELTAALQTGAATAGAAVGDVDVSKVSAEALDEAIPLAMRLGCHTPEARRCLETALIVRRARQAMLDSDWPLLRETLVEADAISPTPCSRPELRVLRDELDLRDILEELASAADSLDEAALGSALSRAARLGLATHPRAEIRNPVGDAQGALTRLQRCKASLTAARRAMSATQLV
;
A
#
# COMPACT_ATOMS: atom_id res chain seq x y z
N ASP A 1 -71.18 30.00 58.18
CA ASP A 1 -71.27 29.04 57.05
C ASP A 1 -70.08 29.15 56.10
N ASN A 2 -69.88 30.29 55.44
CA ASN A 2 -68.82 30.45 54.43
C ASN A 2 -67.38 30.19 54.96
N TRP A 3 -67.09 30.59 56.21
CA TRP A 3 -65.79 30.31 56.87
C TRP A 3 -65.55 28.80 57.10
N ALA A 4 -66.60 28.04 57.43
CA ALA A 4 -66.49 26.60 57.64
C ALA A 4 -66.21 25.85 56.32
N VAL A 5 -66.80 26.32 55.20
CA VAL A 5 -66.54 25.78 53.86
C VAL A 5 -65.09 26.07 53.43
N VAL A 6 -64.61 27.31 53.62
CA VAL A 6 -63.22 27.69 53.30
C VAL A 6 -62.21 26.88 54.10
N SER A 7 -62.43 26.75 55.42
CA SER A 7 -61.52 26.00 56.30
C SER A 7 -61.51 24.50 55.96
N SER A 8 -62.69 23.92 55.69
CA SER A 8 -62.81 22.50 55.31
C SER A 8 -62.17 22.20 53.95
N LEU A 9 -62.35 23.07 52.94
CA LEU A 9 -61.74 22.89 51.61
C LEU A 9 -60.24 23.14 51.64
N ALA A 10 -59.77 24.16 52.35
CA ALA A 10 -58.34 24.42 52.49
C ALA A 10 -57.62 23.25 53.21
N SER A 11 -58.25 22.69 54.26
CA SER A 11 -57.73 21.51 54.93
C SER A 11 -57.71 20.27 54.03
N ALA A 12 -58.78 20.03 53.27
CA ALA A 12 -58.88 18.88 52.37
C ALA A 12 -57.98 18.98 51.11
N LEU A 13 -57.65 20.20 50.69
CA LEU A 13 -56.63 20.46 49.66
C LEU A 13 -55.21 20.30 50.21
N ALA A 14 -54.99 20.63 51.49
CA ALA A 14 -53.71 20.45 52.16
C ALA A 14 -53.44 18.98 52.53
N SER A 15 -54.48 18.20 52.87
CA SER A 15 -54.40 16.76 53.14
C SER A 15 -54.59 15.94 51.85
N GLY A 16 -53.92 14.77 51.77
CA GLY A 16 -54.12 13.83 50.68
C GLY A 16 -53.51 14.23 49.33
N ARG A 17 -52.53 15.14 49.32
CA ARG A 17 -51.81 15.56 48.10
C ARG A 17 -50.96 14.41 47.56
N ALA A 18 -50.84 14.32 46.24
CA ALA A 18 -49.81 13.47 45.64
C ALA A 18 -48.42 13.97 46.10
N GLY A 19 -47.65 13.10 46.76
CA GLY A 19 -46.34 13.44 47.31
C GLY A 19 -45.21 13.00 46.37
N GLY A 20 -44.02 13.57 46.52
CA GLY A 20 -42.81 13.14 45.79
C GLY A 20 -42.24 14.19 44.84
N ALA A 21 -41.06 13.88 44.30
CA ALA A 21 -40.43 14.68 43.25
C ALA A 21 -41.03 14.31 41.88
N VAL A 22 -40.94 15.25 40.92
CA VAL A 22 -41.25 14.98 39.51
C VAL A 22 -40.44 13.76 39.04
N GLY A 23 -41.09 12.78 38.43
CA GLY A 23 -40.57 11.48 38.02
C GLY A 23 -40.76 10.34 39.04
N SER A 24 -41.15 10.65 40.28
CA SER A 24 -41.41 9.66 41.33
C SER A 24 -42.55 10.10 42.27
N LEU A 25 -43.67 10.51 41.67
CA LEU A 25 -44.90 10.82 42.40
C LEU A 25 -45.45 9.55 43.08
N ASP A 26 -45.61 9.64 44.40
CA ASP A 26 -46.22 8.63 45.24
C ASP A 26 -47.74 8.81 45.24
N LEU A 27 -48.40 7.91 44.52
CA LEU A 27 -49.85 7.87 44.37
C LEU A 27 -50.56 7.22 45.57
N SER A 28 -49.82 6.56 46.47
CA SER A 28 -50.41 5.86 47.63
C SER A 28 -50.98 6.81 48.68
N VAL A 29 -50.53 8.08 48.67
CA VAL A 29 -50.90 9.12 49.63
C VAL A 29 -52.11 9.95 49.15
N VAL A 30 -52.59 9.70 47.93
CA VAL A 30 -53.68 10.47 47.31
C VAL A 30 -55.04 10.10 47.93
N ASP A 31 -55.61 11.02 48.71
CA ASP A 31 -56.95 10.89 49.32
C ASP A 31 -57.96 11.80 48.59
N THR A 32 -59.00 11.17 48.03
CA THR A 32 -60.10 11.82 47.32
C THR A 32 -61.36 11.97 48.17
N GLU A 33 -61.50 11.20 49.25
CA GLU A 33 -62.72 11.11 50.05
C GLU A 33 -62.95 12.37 50.88
N GLN A 34 -61.88 12.89 51.51
CA GLN A 34 -61.96 14.14 52.27
C GLN A 34 -62.32 15.34 51.39
N LEU A 35 -61.77 15.40 50.17
CA LEU A 35 -62.03 16.49 49.22
C LEU A 35 -63.44 16.40 48.63
N ARG A 36 -63.92 15.18 48.32
CA ARG A 36 -65.30 14.94 47.85
C ARG A 36 -66.32 15.32 48.92
N ALA A 37 -66.09 14.95 50.19
CA ALA A 37 -66.97 15.33 51.30
C ALA A 37 -66.98 16.85 51.56
N ALA A 38 -65.83 17.52 51.42
CA ALA A 38 -65.74 18.97 51.55
C ALA A 38 -66.46 19.72 50.41
N LEU A 39 -66.38 19.22 49.17
CA LEU A 39 -67.10 19.77 48.01
C LEU A 39 -68.62 19.57 48.10
N ALA A 40 -69.08 18.39 48.52
CA ALA A 40 -70.52 18.13 48.72
C ALA A 40 -71.12 19.09 49.76
N ARG A 41 -70.39 19.33 50.86
CA ARG A 41 -70.79 20.28 51.90
C ARG A 41 -70.78 21.74 51.40
N ALA A 42 -69.89 22.08 50.47
CA ALA A 42 -69.87 23.40 49.83
C ALA A 42 -71.07 23.60 48.89
N ASP A 43 -71.47 22.56 48.16
CA ASP A 43 -72.64 22.58 47.28
C ASP A 43 -73.95 22.67 48.08
N GLU A 44 -74.05 21.98 49.23
CA GLU A 44 -75.21 22.05 50.13
C GLU A 44 -75.40 23.42 50.80
N LEU A 45 -74.32 24.04 51.25
CA LEU A 45 -74.38 25.30 52.02
C LEU A 45 -74.48 26.55 51.13
N GLY A 46 -74.08 26.45 49.86
CA GLY A 46 -74.12 27.55 48.89
C GLY A 46 -73.06 28.62 49.15
N VAL A 47 -72.15 28.79 48.19
CA VAL A 47 -70.95 29.64 48.35
C VAL A 47 -71.19 31.08 47.89
N LYS A 48 -70.91 32.07 48.76
CA LYS A 48 -71.26 33.50 48.51
C LYS A 48 -70.06 34.42 48.28
N THR A 49 -68.84 34.01 48.61
CA THR A 49 -67.63 34.84 48.45
C THR A 49 -66.77 34.36 47.29
N ARG A 50 -66.03 35.29 46.67
CA ARG A 50 -65.12 34.99 45.56
C ARG A 50 -64.03 34.00 45.94
N GLU A 51 -63.46 34.11 47.14
CA GLU A 51 -62.44 33.19 47.66
C GLU A 51 -62.95 31.76 47.83
N ALA A 52 -64.19 31.62 48.32
CA ALA A 52 -64.78 30.31 48.52
C ALA A 52 -65.24 29.71 47.17
N GLN A 53 -65.63 30.54 46.20
CA GLN A 53 -65.88 30.11 44.81
C GLN A 53 -64.60 29.63 44.13
N SER A 54 -63.47 30.33 44.25
CA SER A 54 -62.19 29.89 43.69
C SER A 54 -61.66 28.62 44.34
N LEU A 55 -61.91 28.42 45.64
CA LEU A 55 -61.61 27.17 46.35
C LEU A 55 -62.48 25.99 45.89
N VAL A 56 -63.77 26.20 45.60
CA VAL A 56 -64.64 25.14 45.08
C VAL A 56 -64.26 24.78 43.64
N VAL A 57 -63.99 25.77 42.79
CA VAL A 57 -63.52 25.53 41.42
C VAL A 57 -62.17 24.82 41.42
N GLY A 58 -61.20 25.30 42.21
CA GLY A 58 -59.91 24.63 42.36
C GLY A 58 -59.99 23.26 43.02
N GLY A 59 -60.88 23.08 43.99
CA GLY A 59 -61.16 21.80 44.63
C GLY A 59 -61.71 20.76 43.66
N ARG A 60 -62.60 21.16 42.74
CA ARG A 60 -63.12 20.28 41.69
C ARG A 60 -62.02 19.85 40.71
N PHE A 61 -61.18 20.78 40.24
CA PHE A 61 -60.05 20.44 39.38
C PHE A 61 -59.03 19.51 40.06
N VAL A 62 -58.72 19.74 41.34
CA VAL A 62 -57.83 18.85 42.11
C VAL A 62 -58.47 17.49 42.33
N LEU A 63 -59.78 17.40 42.57
CA LEU A 63 -60.48 16.12 42.68
C LEU A 63 -60.43 15.33 41.37
N ASP A 64 -60.74 15.97 40.24
CA ASP A 64 -60.68 15.33 38.92
C ASP A 64 -59.26 14.90 38.55
N MET A 65 -58.26 15.68 38.94
CA MET A 65 -56.84 15.34 38.79
C MET A 65 -56.45 14.13 39.65
N ARG A 66 -56.81 14.12 40.95
CA ARG A 66 -56.51 13.00 41.87
C ARG A 66 -57.18 11.70 41.40
N LEU A 67 -58.41 11.78 40.88
CA LEU A 67 -59.09 10.64 40.25
C LEU A 67 -58.36 10.15 38.99
N ALA A 68 -57.93 11.05 38.11
CA ALA A 68 -57.18 10.69 36.91
C ALA A 68 -55.82 10.04 37.23
N LEU A 69 -55.13 10.52 38.28
CA LEU A 69 -53.89 9.93 38.79
C LEU A 69 -54.12 8.53 39.37
N GLN A 70 -55.18 8.31 40.16
CA GLN A 70 -55.53 6.99 40.70
C GLN A 70 -55.92 6.00 39.60
N GLU A 71 -56.64 6.46 38.57
CA GLU A 71 -57.02 5.66 37.40
C GLU A 71 -55.84 5.39 36.44
N GLY A 72 -54.75 6.15 36.56
CA GLY A 72 -53.62 6.10 35.63
C GLY A 72 -53.94 6.69 34.24
N ASP A 73 -55.02 7.46 34.10
CA ASP A 73 -55.46 8.06 32.84
C ASP A 73 -54.81 9.43 32.63
N TRP A 74 -53.63 9.40 32.00
CA TRP A 74 -52.83 10.59 31.68
C TRP A 74 -53.51 11.51 30.64
N ALA A 75 -54.36 10.96 29.76
CA ALA A 75 -55.06 11.75 28.76
C ALA A 75 -56.22 12.54 29.38
N LYS A 76 -56.84 12.00 30.44
CA LYS A 76 -57.81 12.72 31.27
C LYS A 76 -57.09 13.76 32.13
N LEU A 77 -55.94 13.44 32.71
CA LEU A 77 -55.12 14.38 33.47
C LEU A 77 -54.74 15.63 32.65
N ASP A 78 -54.25 15.46 31.42
CA ASP A 78 -53.91 16.58 30.53
C ASP A 78 -55.11 17.50 30.24
N ARG A 79 -56.28 16.91 30.01
CA ARG A 79 -57.52 17.68 29.80
C ARG A 79 -57.89 18.51 31.03
N VAL A 80 -57.76 17.93 32.23
CA VAL A 80 -58.05 18.60 33.50
C VAL A 80 -57.06 19.74 33.76
N VAL A 81 -55.75 19.51 33.55
CA VAL A 81 -54.71 20.54 33.75
C VAL A 81 -54.88 21.71 32.79
N ARG A 82 -55.17 21.46 31.50
CA ARG A 82 -55.46 22.52 30.52
C ARG A 82 -56.68 23.33 30.89
N ALA A 83 -57.78 22.67 31.26
CA ALA A 83 -59.01 23.35 31.69
C ALA A 83 -58.79 24.19 32.96
N ALA A 84 -57.98 23.70 33.90
CA ALA A 84 -57.63 24.42 35.12
C ALA A 84 -56.76 25.67 34.84
N ALA A 85 -55.86 25.61 33.86
CA ALA A 85 -55.05 26.75 33.45
C ALA A 85 -55.90 27.90 32.85
N GLU A 86 -56.95 27.57 32.10
CA GLU A 86 -57.89 28.54 31.53
C GLU A 86 -58.83 29.17 32.58
N ALA A 87 -59.12 28.44 33.68
CA ALA A 87 -60.09 28.82 34.70
C ALA A 87 -59.55 29.73 35.83
N THR A 88 -58.36 30.32 35.65
CA THR A 88 -57.70 31.18 36.66
C THR A 88 -58.57 32.38 37.09
N PRO A 89 -58.56 32.80 38.38
CA PRO A 89 -57.62 32.44 39.46
C PRO A 89 -58.06 31.27 40.37
N LEU A 90 -57.10 30.39 40.67
CA LEU A 90 -57.23 29.25 41.58
C LEU A 90 -56.60 29.58 42.94
N ALA A 91 -57.02 28.87 44.00
CA ALA A 91 -56.37 28.96 45.32
C ALA A 91 -54.91 28.45 45.24
N GLU A 92 -54.00 29.05 46.02
CA GLU A 92 -52.56 28.77 45.99
C GLU A 92 -52.23 27.28 46.20
N GLN A 93 -52.94 26.61 47.12
CA GLN A 93 -52.76 25.20 47.41
C GLN A 93 -53.15 24.31 46.22
N ALA A 94 -54.26 24.64 45.54
CA ALA A 94 -54.71 23.94 44.35
C ALA A 94 -53.78 24.22 43.17
N ALA A 95 -53.34 25.47 42.98
CA ALA A 95 -52.41 25.87 41.94
C ALA A 95 -51.05 25.16 42.07
N ALA A 96 -50.52 25.01 43.28
CA ALA A 96 -49.27 24.29 43.52
C ALA A 96 -49.36 22.79 43.21
N GLU A 97 -50.50 22.14 43.51
CA GLU A 97 -50.70 20.71 43.21
C GLU A 97 -50.92 20.48 41.71
N LEU A 98 -51.71 21.34 41.06
CA LEU A 98 -51.90 21.34 39.60
C LEU A 98 -50.59 21.61 38.85
N ALA A 99 -49.73 22.50 39.36
CA ALA A 99 -48.40 22.74 38.79
C ALA A 99 -47.52 21.51 38.89
N ALA A 100 -47.49 20.80 40.04
CA ALA A 100 -46.73 19.56 40.16
C ALA A 100 -47.23 18.45 39.22
N ALA A 101 -48.56 18.34 39.03
CA ALA A 101 -49.13 17.40 38.07
C ALA A 101 -48.83 17.77 36.61
N SER A 102 -48.83 19.07 36.28
CA SER A 102 -48.38 19.58 34.98
C SER A 102 -46.92 19.24 34.73
N ASP A 103 -46.06 19.44 35.73
CA ASP A 103 -44.63 19.15 35.66
C ASP A 103 -44.36 17.67 35.41
N GLU A 104 -45.17 16.78 35.99
CA GLU A 104 -45.09 15.33 35.72
C GLU A 104 -45.54 14.97 34.31
N LEU A 105 -46.64 15.54 33.84
CA LEU A 105 -47.11 15.37 32.46
C LEU A 105 -46.03 15.81 31.47
N ASP A 106 -45.42 16.96 31.72
CA ASP A 106 -44.36 17.51 30.87
C ASP A 106 -43.12 16.62 30.91
N ASN A 107 -42.68 16.16 32.09
CA ASN A 107 -41.58 15.21 32.21
C ASN A 107 -41.85 13.90 31.44
N ARG A 108 -43.07 13.37 31.53
CA ARG A 108 -43.46 12.15 30.82
C ARG A 108 -43.47 12.35 29.31
N ARG A 109 -44.03 13.47 28.83
CA ARG A 109 -44.01 13.86 27.40
C ARG A 109 -42.59 13.98 26.87
N VAL A 110 -41.70 14.62 27.63
CA VAL A 110 -40.28 14.75 27.27
C VAL A 110 -39.62 13.39 27.16
N ILE A 111 -39.81 12.51 28.14
CA ILE A 111 -39.23 11.15 28.12
C ILE A 111 -39.78 10.36 26.93
N GLU A 112 -41.10 10.33 26.72
CA GLU A 112 -41.73 9.61 25.61
C GLU A 112 -41.28 10.12 24.24
N ALA A 113 -41.18 11.45 24.06
CA ALA A 113 -40.69 12.06 22.83
C ALA A 113 -39.22 11.74 22.55
N LEU A 114 -38.35 11.85 23.56
CA LEU A 114 -36.92 11.57 23.43
C LEU A 114 -36.66 10.08 23.22
N SER A 115 -37.29 9.19 24.01
CA SER A 115 -37.12 7.75 23.86
C SER A 115 -37.68 7.24 22.53
N GLY A 116 -38.82 7.77 22.08
CA GLY A 116 -39.39 7.42 20.77
C GLY A 116 -38.48 7.83 19.62
N ALA A 117 -37.91 9.04 19.68
CA ALA A 117 -37.00 9.53 18.65
C ALA A 117 -35.66 8.75 18.58
N LEU A 118 -35.23 8.11 19.68
CA LEU A 118 -34.05 7.25 19.71
C LEU A 118 -34.32 5.83 19.20
N GLN A 119 -35.50 5.28 19.52
CA GLN A 119 -35.90 3.93 19.13
C GLN A 119 -36.29 3.83 17.65
N ASP A 120 -36.73 4.94 17.05
CA ASP A 120 -37.04 4.98 15.62
C ASP A 120 -35.78 4.76 14.78
N SER A 121 -35.70 3.59 14.15
CA SER A 121 -34.71 3.28 13.13
C SER A 121 -34.94 4.05 11.83
N ASP A 122 -36.15 4.58 11.64
CA ASP A 122 -36.55 5.39 10.48
C ASP A 122 -35.85 6.76 10.56
N GLY A 123 -34.68 6.85 9.90
CA GLY A 123 -33.82 8.04 9.95
C GLY A 123 -32.37 7.76 10.35
N ALA A 124 -32.04 6.51 10.71
CA ALA A 124 -30.67 6.12 11.06
C ALA A 124 -29.81 5.85 9.81
N ALA A 125 -28.49 6.00 9.96
CA ALA A 125 -27.55 5.51 8.96
C ALA A 125 -27.63 3.99 8.84
N SER A 126 -27.70 3.48 7.61
CA SER A 126 -27.88 2.05 7.33
C SER A 126 -26.88 1.56 6.28
N GLY A 127 -26.85 0.24 6.06
CA GLY A 127 -25.97 -0.41 5.09
C GLY A 127 -24.80 -1.16 5.71
N ALA A 128 -23.89 -1.63 4.85
CA ALA A 128 -22.66 -2.30 5.27
C ALA A 128 -21.51 -1.27 5.39
N PRO A 129 -20.51 -1.52 6.26
CA PRO A 129 -19.27 -0.74 6.25
C PRO A 129 -18.67 -0.71 4.82
N GLY A 130 -18.23 0.47 4.38
CA GLY A 130 -17.77 0.78 3.02
C GLY A 130 -18.89 1.19 2.05
N ALA A 131 -20.15 0.90 2.35
CA ALA A 131 -21.31 1.23 1.55
C ALA A 131 -22.43 1.85 2.41
N MET A 132 -22.06 2.69 3.38
CA MET A 132 -23.03 3.34 4.25
C MET A 132 -23.96 4.25 3.45
N GLU A 133 -25.26 4.01 3.59
CA GLU A 133 -26.31 4.79 2.96
C GLU A 133 -26.66 5.98 3.86
N LEU A 134 -26.25 7.18 3.41
CA LEU A 134 -26.56 8.44 4.09
C LEU A 134 -27.91 9.03 3.65
N GLY A 135 -28.52 8.50 2.59
CA GLY A 135 -29.80 8.98 2.08
C GLY A 135 -30.99 8.68 3.00
N THR A 136 -30.83 7.70 3.89
CA THR A 136 -31.83 7.35 4.92
C THR A 136 -31.69 8.20 6.19
N VAL A 137 -30.66 9.04 6.30
CA VAL A 137 -30.37 9.79 7.52
C VAL A 137 -31.30 11.00 7.63
N ASP A 138 -32.12 11.02 8.68
CA ASP A 138 -33.03 12.14 9.00
C ASP A 138 -32.81 12.61 10.45
N THR A 139 -32.77 13.93 10.63
CA THR A 139 -32.67 14.59 11.93
C THR A 139 -33.99 15.22 12.38
N SER A 140 -35.01 15.31 11.52
CA SER A 140 -36.22 16.09 11.76
C SER A 140 -36.98 15.66 13.03
N ARG A 141 -37.10 14.35 13.28
CA ARG A 141 -37.74 13.81 14.49
C ARG A 141 -36.93 14.10 15.75
N LEU A 142 -35.60 13.95 15.69
CA LEU A 142 -34.70 14.29 16.81
C LEU A 142 -34.74 15.79 17.10
N ASP A 143 -34.74 16.64 16.07
CA ASP A 143 -34.84 18.10 16.22
C ASP A 143 -36.19 18.48 16.88
N ARG A 144 -37.30 17.83 16.50
CA ARG A 144 -38.61 18.04 17.14
C ARG A 144 -38.64 17.57 18.60
N ALA A 145 -38.09 16.40 18.89
CA ALA A 145 -38.02 15.86 20.26
C ALA A 145 -37.14 16.73 21.17
N ILE A 146 -36.02 17.22 20.65
CA ILE A 146 -35.13 18.14 21.37
C ILE A 146 -35.81 19.49 21.60
N ALA A 147 -36.53 20.03 20.61
CA ALA A 147 -37.32 21.26 20.79
C ALA A 147 -38.35 21.10 21.90
N THR A 148 -39.13 20.00 21.90
CA THR A 148 -40.10 19.74 22.97
C THR A 148 -39.46 19.62 24.35
N ALA A 149 -38.27 19.02 24.46
CA ALA A 149 -37.53 18.90 25.71
C ALA A 149 -36.95 20.24 26.21
N VAL A 150 -36.55 21.12 25.29
CA VAL A 150 -36.07 22.47 25.60
C VAL A 150 -37.21 23.39 26.00
N ASP A 151 -38.36 23.30 25.32
CA ASP A 151 -39.53 24.13 25.57
C ASP A 151 -40.20 23.81 26.91
N LEU A 152 -40.35 22.52 27.24
CA LEU A 152 -40.97 22.06 28.48
C LEU A 152 -40.00 22.02 29.67
N GLY A 153 -38.69 21.92 29.40
CA GLY A 153 -37.64 21.84 30.39
C GLY A 153 -37.47 20.43 31.00
N CYS A 154 -36.21 20.02 31.19
CA CYS A 154 -35.88 18.74 31.81
C CYS A 154 -35.79 18.88 33.33
N LYS A 155 -36.76 18.29 34.06
CA LYS A 155 -36.85 18.37 35.53
C LYS A 155 -36.25 17.16 36.25
N THR A 156 -35.95 16.09 35.51
CA THR A 156 -35.39 14.84 36.04
C THR A 156 -34.04 14.53 35.42
N SER A 157 -33.18 13.82 36.17
CA SER A 157 -31.89 13.34 35.66
C SER A 157 -32.06 12.44 34.43
N ARG A 158 -33.07 11.58 34.45
CA ARG A 158 -33.40 10.71 33.31
C ARG A 158 -33.74 11.51 32.05
N ALA A 159 -34.53 12.59 32.16
CA ALA A 159 -34.85 13.44 31.02
C ALA A 159 -33.61 14.20 30.50
N SER A 160 -32.75 14.70 31.39
CA SER A 160 -31.50 15.36 30.98
C SER A 160 -30.53 14.40 30.28
N ASP A 161 -30.44 13.16 30.77
CA ASP A 161 -29.59 12.12 30.20
C ASP A 161 -30.05 11.71 28.80
N LEU A 162 -31.36 11.50 28.62
CA LEU A 162 -31.95 11.23 27.31
C LEU A 162 -31.78 12.40 26.34
N LEU A 163 -31.90 13.65 26.83
CA LEU A 163 -31.66 14.83 26.02
C LEU A 163 -30.21 14.91 25.55
N ALA A 164 -29.25 14.57 26.41
CA ALA A 164 -27.84 14.48 26.05
C ALA A 164 -27.60 13.41 24.98
N ALA A 165 -28.17 12.22 25.13
CA ALA A 165 -28.10 11.14 24.15
C ALA A 165 -28.68 11.57 22.78
N CYS A 166 -29.88 12.16 22.76
CA CYS A 166 -30.51 12.66 21.54
C CYS A 166 -29.66 13.73 20.85
N LYS A 167 -29.06 14.66 21.60
CA LYS A 167 -28.17 15.68 21.05
C LYS A 167 -26.90 15.07 20.44
N LEU A 168 -26.34 14.03 21.04
CA LEU A 168 -25.16 13.33 20.51
C LEU A 168 -25.48 12.60 19.20
N ILE A 169 -26.60 11.87 19.12
CA ILE A 169 -26.99 11.17 17.89
C ILE A 169 -27.39 12.15 16.79
N ARG A 170 -28.09 13.23 17.12
CA ARG A 170 -28.37 14.33 16.18
C ARG A 170 -27.07 14.94 15.64
N ARG A 171 -26.07 15.15 16.50
CA ARG A 171 -24.75 15.65 16.09
C ARG A 171 -24.04 14.64 15.20
N LEU A 172 -24.10 13.34 15.52
CA LEU A 172 -23.57 12.26 14.68
C LEU A 172 -24.23 12.25 13.30
N ARG A 173 -25.57 12.26 13.22
CA ARG A 173 -26.30 12.30 11.95
C ARG A 173 -25.95 13.54 11.13
N SER A 174 -25.82 14.69 11.78
CA SER A 174 -25.41 15.93 11.10
C SER A 174 -23.98 15.86 10.55
N THR A 175 -23.02 15.30 11.31
CA THR A 175 -21.63 15.17 10.86
C THR A 175 -21.47 14.10 9.77
N LEU A 176 -22.27 13.02 9.83
CA LEU A 176 -22.37 12.01 8.78
C LEU A 176 -22.91 12.62 7.48
N LEU A 177 -23.99 13.41 7.54
CA LEU A 177 -24.51 14.14 6.38
C LEU A 177 -23.51 15.16 5.81
N ALA A 178 -22.75 15.83 6.68
CA ALA A 178 -21.66 16.73 6.28
C ALA A 178 -20.42 15.98 5.75
N ARG A 179 -20.38 14.64 5.85
CA ARG A 179 -19.25 13.76 5.48
C ARG A 179 -17.92 14.14 6.13
N ASN A 180 -17.98 14.73 7.32
CA ASN A 180 -16.79 15.21 8.02
C ASN A 180 -16.35 14.21 9.10
N TRP A 181 -15.43 13.32 8.73
CA TRP A 181 -15.02 12.18 9.55
C TRP A 181 -14.20 12.54 10.79
N ASP A 182 -13.50 13.68 10.77
CA ASP A 182 -12.80 14.19 11.96
C ASP A 182 -13.79 14.54 13.07
N TRP A 183 -14.93 15.10 12.70
CA TRP A 183 -16.00 15.42 13.65
C TRP A 183 -16.78 14.18 14.08
N VAL A 184 -16.95 13.19 13.19
CA VAL A 184 -17.51 11.88 13.56
C VAL A 184 -16.64 11.22 14.64
N ALA A 185 -15.31 11.25 14.50
CA ALA A 185 -14.40 10.72 15.50
C ALA A 185 -14.55 11.40 16.87
N SER A 186 -14.67 12.74 16.91
CA SER A 186 -14.93 13.49 18.14
C SER A 186 -16.28 13.10 18.78
N VAL A 187 -17.33 12.96 17.98
CA VAL A 187 -18.66 12.59 18.49
C VAL A 187 -18.69 11.16 19.03
N LEU A 188 -17.98 10.23 18.39
CA LEU A 188 -17.85 8.85 18.86
C LEU A 188 -17.06 8.76 20.17
N GLU A 189 -16.05 9.60 20.38
CA GLU A 189 -15.34 9.71 21.67
C GLU A 189 -16.26 10.22 22.79
N ASP A 190 -17.05 11.27 22.49
CA ASP A 190 -18.07 11.80 23.41
C ASP A 190 -19.12 10.70 23.74
N ALA A 191 -19.51 9.89 22.75
CA ALA A 191 -20.44 8.77 22.92
C ALA A 191 -19.83 7.61 23.74
N ARG A 192 -18.53 7.32 23.61
CA ARG A 192 -17.85 6.31 24.44
C ARG A 192 -17.91 6.67 25.93
N SER A 193 -17.73 7.95 26.24
CA SER A 193 -17.80 8.46 27.62
C SER A 193 -19.21 8.36 28.23
N SER A 194 -20.24 8.24 27.39
CA SER A 194 -21.66 8.26 27.76
C SER A 194 -22.40 6.96 27.38
N ARG A 195 -21.68 5.85 27.25
CA ARG A 195 -22.19 4.57 26.72
C ARG A 195 -23.45 4.02 27.42
N GLY A 196 -23.63 4.33 28.71
CA GLY A 196 -24.79 3.88 29.49
C GLY A 196 -26.12 4.57 29.15
N LEU A 197 -26.10 5.59 28.28
CA LEU A 197 -27.28 6.40 27.93
C LEU A 197 -28.02 5.91 26.68
N PHE A 198 -27.42 5.04 25.89
CA PHE A 198 -27.91 4.66 24.56
C PHE A 198 -28.71 3.36 24.60
N ASP A 199 -29.77 3.31 23.80
CA ASP A 199 -30.55 2.11 23.53
C ASP A 199 -29.87 1.23 22.46
N GLU A 200 -30.37 0.00 22.26
CA GLU A 200 -29.79 -0.94 21.29
C GLU A 200 -29.80 -0.41 19.85
N GLY A 201 -30.80 0.38 19.46
CA GLY A 201 -30.88 0.98 18.12
C GLY A 201 -29.76 1.99 17.90
N SER A 202 -29.63 2.94 18.83
CA SER A 202 -28.56 3.95 18.80
C SER A 202 -27.16 3.35 18.88
N LEU A 203 -26.97 2.28 19.66
CA LEU A 203 -25.68 1.59 19.74
C LEU A 203 -25.28 0.95 18.41
N ARG A 204 -26.24 0.42 17.64
CA ARG A 204 -25.97 -0.11 16.29
C ARG A 204 -25.56 0.99 15.32
N GLU A 205 -26.23 2.14 15.36
CA GLU A 205 -25.88 3.31 14.53
C GLU A 205 -24.47 3.82 14.86
N LEU A 206 -24.15 3.96 16.15
CA LEU A 206 -22.81 4.33 16.63
C LEU A 206 -21.74 3.31 16.20
N GLN A 207 -22.03 2.01 16.31
CA GLN A 207 -21.11 0.96 15.90
C GLN A 207 -20.86 0.99 14.39
N LEU A 208 -21.89 1.22 13.57
CA LEU A 208 -21.75 1.32 12.12
C LEU A 208 -20.90 2.53 11.73
N ALA A 209 -21.11 3.68 12.38
CA ALA A 209 -20.28 4.86 12.16
C ALA A 209 -18.82 4.64 12.59
N GLN A 210 -18.60 3.92 13.69
CA GLN A 210 -17.26 3.51 14.16
C GLN A 210 -16.58 2.56 13.17
N ASP A 211 -17.29 1.53 12.69
CA ASP A 211 -16.77 0.57 11.73
C ASP A 211 -16.35 1.23 10.41
N GLU A 212 -17.14 2.21 9.96
CA GLU A 212 -16.82 2.99 8.78
C GLU A 212 -15.59 3.89 9.00
N LEU A 213 -15.50 4.54 10.15
CA LEU A 213 -14.34 5.36 10.51
C LEU A 213 -13.08 4.50 10.54
N ASP A 214 -13.14 3.34 11.18
CA ASP A 214 -12.04 2.37 11.25
C ASP A 214 -11.64 1.89 9.85
N ASN A 215 -12.60 1.57 8.99
CA ASN A 215 -12.35 1.21 7.59
C ASN A 215 -11.60 2.32 6.83
N ARG A 216 -12.02 3.58 6.97
CA ARG A 216 -11.32 4.72 6.36
C ARG A 216 -9.91 4.91 6.90
N LEU A 217 -9.72 4.78 8.20
CA LEU A 217 -8.40 4.92 8.84
C LEU A 217 -7.44 3.82 8.37
N VAL A 218 -7.92 2.58 8.28
CA VAL A 218 -7.14 1.44 7.74
C VAL A 218 -6.73 1.70 6.30
N LEU A 219 -7.68 2.08 5.42
CA LEU A 219 -7.38 2.37 4.02
C LEU A 219 -6.38 3.54 3.87
N ALA A 220 -6.58 4.62 4.64
CA ALA A 220 -5.69 5.78 4.60
C ALA A 220 -4.26 5.45 5.06
N ARG A 221 -4.13 4.70 6.16
CA ARG A 221 -2.82 4.28 6.68
C ARG A 221 -2.11 3.31 5.74
N LEU A 222 -2.80 2.29 5.24
CA LEU A 222 -2.22 1.34 4.28
C LEU A 222 -1.84 2.04 2.97
N ALA A 223 -2.68 2.94 2.45
CA ALA A 223 -2.35 3.70 1.24
C ALA A 223 -1.20 4.70 1.45
N SER A 224 -1.07 5.28 2.64
CA SER A 224 0.09 6.11 2.98
C SER A 224 1.36 5.26 3.06
N ALA A 225 1.32 4.15 3.80
CA ALA A 225 2.45 3.25 4.00
C ALA A 225 2.92 2.61 2.70
N LEU A 226 2.02 2.27 1.78
CA LEU A 226 2.37 1.78 0.45
C LEU A 226 3.08 2.85 -0.40
N ARG A 227 2.65 4.11 -0.32
CA ARG A 227 3.29 5.23 -1.05
C ARG A 227 4.65 5.61 -0.49
N THR A 228 4.88 5.40 0.80
CA THR A 228 6.14 5.72 1.48
C THR A 228 7.06 4.51 1.54
N GLY A 229 8.36 4.71 1.35
CA GLY A 229 9.35 3.62 1.50
C GLY A 229 9.36 2.59 0.36
N GLY A 230 8.76 2.92 -0.78
CA GLY A 230 8.77 2.04 -1.96
C GLY A 230 10.07 2.14 -2.75
N ALA A 231 10.41 1.06 -3.47
CA ALA A 231 11.56 1.04 -4.37
C ALA A 231 11.28 2.01 -5.54
N ALA A 232 11.95 3.16 -5.55
CA ALA A 232 11.79 4.14 -6.61
C ALA A 232 12.54 3.67 -7.86
N VAL A 233 11.91 3.81 -9.03
CA VAL A 233 12.62 3.69 -10.31
C VAL A 233 13.67 4.79 -10.34
N SER A 234 14.93 4.41 -10.53
CA SER A 234 16.04 5.35 -10.66
C SER A 234 15.85 6.23 -11.90
N SER A 235 15.12 7.33 -11.76
CA SER A 235 15.13 8.38 -12.77
C SER A 235 16.46 9.14 -12.61
N SER A 236 17.49 8.71 -13.33
CA SER A 236 18.66 9.57 -13.54
C SER A 236 19.22 9.40 -14.95
N PRO A 237 19.06 10.43 -15.81
CA PRO A 237 20.18 10.80 -16.67
C PRO A 237 21.18 11.55 -15.78
N ALA A 238 22.35 10.95 -15.58
CA ALA A 238 23.60 11.57 -15.14
C ALA A 238 23.48 12.97 -14.48
N ARG A 239 23.50 13.02 -13.14
CA ARG A 239 23.98 14.21 -12.43
C ARG A 239 24.94 13.80 -11.32
N ALA A 240 26.21 13.73 -11.71
CA ALA A 240 27.32 13.85 -10.78
C ALA A 240 27.15 15.16 -9.99
N GLY A 241 26.76 15.04 -8.72
CA GLY A 241 26.55 16.16 -7.82
C GLY A 241 26.78 15.68 -6.40
N GLY A 242 28.03 15.77 -5.94
CA GLY A 242 28.43 15.28 -4.64
C GLY A 242 27.69 15.97 -3.49
N HIS A 243 26.99 15.19 -2.68
CA HIS A 243 26.60 15.58 -1.32
C HIS A 243 27.21 14.56 -0.35
N ARG A 244 28.45 14.84 0.05
CA ARG A 244 29.01 14.30 1.29
C ARG A 244 28.13 14.81 2.44
N ARG A 245 27.65 13.89 3.27
CA ARG A 245 27.12 14.20 4.61
C ARG A 245 28.11 15.14 5.34
N PRO A 246 27.66 16.25 5.96
CA PRO A 246 28.51 17.01 6.85
C PRO A 246 28.69 16.19 8.14
N GLY A 247 29.85 15.54 8.25
CA GLY A 247 30.32 14.98 9.51
C GLY A 247 30.54 16.10 10.52
N ALA A 248 29.91 15.97 11.69
CA ALA A 248 30.13 16.84 12.83
C ALA A 248 31.62 16.76 13.24
N SER A 249 32.30 17.89 13.11
CA SER A 249 33.67 18.11 13.56
C SER A 249 33.72 18.38 15.06
N SER A 250 34.58 17.67 15.79
CA SER A 250 35.22 18.16 17.02
C SER A 250 36.60 17.48 17.21
N PRO A 251 37.55 18.15 17.88
CA PRO A 251 38.98 18.18 17.48
C PRO A 251 39.88 17.18 18.24
N PRO A 252 41.16 17.03 17.86
CA PRO A 252 41.99 15.89 18.24
C PRO A 252 42.76 16.10 19.55
N SER A 253 42.85 15.06 20.37
CA SER A 253 43.85 14.94 21.43
C SER A 253 44.72 13.70 21.17
N ARG A 254 46.03 13.94 21.19
CA ARG A 254 47.10 12.95 21.02
C ARG A 254 47.26 12.12 22.29
N SER A 255 47.48 10.81 22.16
CA SER A 255 48.72 10.12 22.60
C SER A 255 48.62 8.60 22.45
N PRO A 256 49.75 7.88 22.36
CA PRO A 256 49.86 6.56 21.73
C PRO A 256 49.82 5.41 22.76
N GLY A 257 49.33 4.25 22.32
CA GLY A 257 49.36 3.01 23.10
C GLY A 257 49.30 1.80 22.18
N SER A 258 50.39 1.06 22.15
CA SER A 258 50.63 -0.19 21.42
C SER A 258 49.66 -1.32 21.78
N ALA A 259 49.25 -2.12 20.79
CA ALA A 259 49.17 -3.58 20.93
C ALA A 259 49.05 -4.27 19.57
N SER A 260 49.97 -5.21 19.33
CA SER A 260 50.02 -6.16 18.24
C SER A 260 49.21 -7.42 18.55
N ALA A 261 48.43 -7.89 17.58
CA ALA A 261 48.09 -9.30 17.28
C ALA A 261 47.13 -9.25 16.08
N GLY A 262 47.32 -9.91 14.93
CA GLY A 262 47.89 -11.23 14.72
C GLY A 262 46.76 -12.23 14.51
N SER A 263 46.09 -12.22 13.35
CA SER A 263 45.43 -13.40 12.78
C SER A 263 44.95 -13.18 11.33
N SER A 264 45.65 -13.88 10.43
CA SER A 264 45.14 -14.62 9.26
C SER A 264 43.92 -14.10 8.50
N SER A 265 44.20 -13.43 7.37
CA SER A 265 43.30 -13.34 6.21
C SER A 265 43.36 -14.61 5.36
N PRO A 266 42.25 -15.10 4.77
CA PRO A 266 42.26 -15.83 3.51
C PRO A 266 42.16 -14.84 2.32
N PRO A 267 42.58 -15.25 1.11
CA PRO A 267 42.82 -14.33 0.01
C PRO A 267 41.51 -13.83 -0.61
N LYS A 268 41.41 -12.51 -0.76
CA LYS A 268 40.40 -11.84 -1.56
C LYS A 268 40.60 -12.24 -3.03
N GLY A 269 39.64 -12.98 -3.57
CA GLY A 269 39.41 -13.07 -5.01
C GLY A 269 39.03 -11.69 -5.55
N GLY A 270 39.61 -11.35 -6.70
CA GLY A 270 39.64 -10.01 -7.27
C GLY A 270 38.30 -9.49 -7.80
N ASP A 271 38.17 -8.17 -7.68
CA ASP A 271 37.52 -7.24 -8.61
C ASP A 271 36.36 -7.78 -9.45
N ALA A 272 35.22 -8.02 -8.79
CA ALA A 272 33.90 -7.96 -9.41
C ALA A 272 33.29 -6.56 -9.19
N GLY A 273 33.95 -5.54 -9.73
CA GLY A 273 33.40 -4.19 -9.83
C GLY A 273 32.51 -4.04 -11.05
N ALA A 274 31.49 -4.89 -11.20
CA ALA A 274 30.37 -4.61 -12.08
C ALA A 274 29.28 -3.99 -11.20
N SER A 275 29.14 -2.66 -11.27
CA SER A 275 27.94 -2.00 -10.77
C SER A 275 26.76 -2.56 -11.58
N GLN A 276 26.12 -3.61 -11.06
CA GLN A 276 24.85 -4.13 -11.56
C GLN A 276 23.92 -2.94 -11.62
N GLY A 277 23.48 -2.61 -12.83
CA GLY A 277 22.58 -1.49 -13.07
C GLY A 277 21.18 -1.86 -12.59
N SER A 278 21.00 -2.01 -11.28
CA SER A 278 19.68 -2.16 -10.66
C SER A 278 18.85 -0.96 -11.06
N LEU A 279 17.69 -1.21 -11.67
CA LEU A 279 16.73 -0.18 -12.04
C LEU A 279 16.16 0.51 -10.78
N LEU A 280 16.16 -0.21 -9.66
CA LEU A 280 15.61 0.21 -8.38
C LEU A 280 16.68 0.85 -7.49
N ASP A 281 16.36 2.02 -6.96
CA ASP A 281 17.09 2.61 -5.84
C ASP A 281 16.59 1.98 -4.53
N LEU A 282 17.49 1.25 -3.87
CA LEU A 282 17.20 0.50 -2.65
C LEU A 282 17.41 1.34 -1.38
N ASP A 283 18.07 2.51 -1.46
CA ASP A 283 18.38 3.34 -0.29
C ASP A 283 17.12 3.97 0.34
N GLY A 284 16.03 4.04 -0.42
CA GLY A 284 14.73 4.55 0.02
C GLY A 284 13.73 3.47 0.48
N VAL A 285 14.09 2.18 0.44
CA VAL A 285 13.16 1.09 0.77
C VAL A 285 13.02 0.96 2.28
N ASP A 286 11.79 1.17 2.79
CA ASP A 286 11.45 1.04 4.21
C ASP A 286 10.20 0.17 4.36
N THR A 287 10.28 -0.80 5.29
CA THR A 287 9.18 -1.71 5.64
C THR A 287 8.50 -1.34 6.95
N ALA A 288 9.15 -0.57 7.84
CA ALA A 288 8.62 -0.21 9.15
C ALA A 288 7.23 0.47 9.09
N PRO A 289 6.99 1.52 8.27
CA PRO A 289 5.67 2.14 8.19
C PRO A 289 4.60 1.19 7.64
N LEU A 290 5.00 0.19 6.85
CA LEU A 290 4.10 -0.81 6.29
C LEU A 290 3.77 -1.91 7.30
N ASP A 291 4.74 -2.32 8.13
CA ASP A 291 4.52 -3.22 9.26
C ASP A 291 3.54 -2.60 10.28
N ASP A 292 3.77 -1.35 10.70
CA ASP A 292 2.88 -0.63 11.61
C ASP A 292 1.44 -0.52 11.07
N ALA A 293 1.30 -0.29 9.76
CA ALA A 293 -0.01 -0.19 9.11
C ALA A 293 -0.73 -1.55 8.99
N ILE A 294 0.02 -2.63 8.78
CA ILE A 294 -0.52 -4.01 8.78
C ILE A 294 -0.98 -4.39 10.18
N ASP A 295 -0.17 -4.17 11.21
CA ASP A 295 -0.51 -4.47 12.60
C ASP A 295 -1.75 -3.70 13.05
N PHE A 296 -1.84 -2.42 12.68
CA PHE A 296 -3.02 -1.61 12.93
C PHE A 296 -4.27 -2.18 12.25
N ALA A 297 -4.18 -2.58 10.97
CA ALA A 297 -5.29 -3.17 10.24
C ALA A 297 -5.73 -4.53 10.81
N GLU A 298 -4.79 -5.32 11.32
CA GLU A 298 -5.07 -6.59 12.00
C GLU A 298 -5.76 -6.38 13.35
N SER A 299 -5.37 -5.34 14.09
CA SER A 299 -5.97 -5.01 15.39
C SER A 299 -7.45 -4.60 15.31
N LEU A 300 -7.85 -3.91 14.23
CA LEU A 300 -9.23 -3.45 14.01
C LEU A 300 -10.10 -4.47 13.26
N GLY A 301 -9.46 -5.30 12.42
CA GLY A 301 -10.12 -6.26 11.55
C GLY A 301 -10.67 -5.61 10.26
N CYS A 302 -10.33 -6.19 9.11
CA CYS A 302 -10.82 -5.72 7.81
C CYS A 302 -12.25 -6.22 7.56
N ARG A 303 -13.24 -5.33 7.69
CA ARG A 303 -14.67 -5.67 7.48
C ARG A 303 -15.14 -5.51 6.04
N THR A 304 -14.38 -4.81 5.21
CA THR A 304 -14.72 -4.54 3.80
C THR A 304 -13.83 -5.35 2.85
N ILE A 305 -14.37 -5.63 1.67
CA ILE A 305 -13.60 -6.30 0.60
C ILE A 305 -12.41 -5.42 0.20
N GLU A 306 -12.60 -4.12 0.07
CA GLU A 306 -11.55 -3.17 -0.28
C GLU A 306 -10.40 -3.16 0.75
N ALA A 307 -10.71 -3.07 2.06
CA ALA A 307 -9.69 -3.11 3.10
C ALA A 307 -8.95 -4.46 3.12
N SER A 308 -9.68 -5.58 2.89
CA SER A 308 -9.05 -6.91 2.81
C SER A 308 -8.11 -7.04 1.61
N GLN A 309 -8.47 -6.48 0.45
CA GLN A 309 -7.62 -6.44 -0.75
C GLN A 309 -6.42 -5.53 -0.56
N MET A 310 -6.60 -4.37 0.09
CA MET A 310 -5.52 -3.45 0.44
C MET A 310 -4.53 -4.10 1.41
N LEU A 311 -5.01 -4.80 2.43
CA LEU A 311 -4.17 -5.53 3.38
C LEU A 311 -3.40 -6.67 2.71
N ALA A 312 -4.05 -7.44 1.83
CA ALA A 312 -3.39 -8.49 1.06
C ALA A 312 -2.28 -7.91 0.16
N THR A 313 -2.54 -6.77 -0.47
CA THR A 313 -1.56 -6.05 -1.30
C THR A 313 -0.40 -5.53 -0.44
N ALA A 314 -0.68 -4.94 0.72
CA ALA A 314 0.35 -4.47 1.65
C ALA A 314 1.26 -5.61 2.14
N ARG A 315 0.70 -6.77 2.49
CA ARG A 315 1.50 -7.95 2.88
C ARG A 315 2.41 -8.44 1.75
N LEU A 316 1.93 -8.41 0.50
CA LEU A 316 2.74 -8.76 -0.66
C LEU A 316 3.90 -7.78 -0.84
N VAL A 317 3.61 -6.48 -0.89
CA VAL A 317 4.63 -5.43 -1.06
C VAL A 317 5.66 -5.48 0.07
N ARG A 318 5.24 -5.69 1.31
CA ARG A 318 6.14 -5.89 2.45
C ARG A 318 7.12 -7.05 2.23
N ARG A 319 6.62 -8.20 1.78
CA ARG A 319 7.46 -9.38 1.48
C ARG A 319 8.40 -9.10 0.30
N LEU A 320 7.93 -8.40 -0.72
CA LEU A 320 8.76 -7.98 -1.86
C LEU A 320 9.88 -7.03 -1.40
N ARG A 321 9.57 -5.98 -0.62
CA ARG A 321 10.57 -5.06 -0.05
C ARG A 321 11.60 -5.79 0.81
N GLN A 322 11.17 -6.74 1.65
CA GLN A 322 12.07 -7.56 2.46
C GLN A 322 13.00 -8.43 1.59
N ALA A 323 12.48 -9.03 0.52
CA ALA A 323 13.27 -9.84 -0.41
C ALA A 323 14.26 -8.98 -1.23
N LEU A 324 13.87 -7.76 -1.62
CA LEU A 324 14.75 -6.79 -2.27
C LEU A 324 15.90 -6.35 -1.36
N LEU A 325 15.61 -6.04 -0.09
CA LEU A 325 16.64 -5.71 0.91
C LEU A 325 17.60 -6.88 1.16
N ALA A 326 17.13 -8.13 1.05
CA ALA A 326 17.95 -9.32 1.13
C ALA A 326 18.71 -9.65 -0.17
N GLY A 327 18.45 -8.93 -1.28
CA GLY A 327 19.01 -9.22 -2.60
C GLY A 327 18.52 -10.53 -3.23
N ALA A 328 17.45 -11.12 -2.70
CA ALA A 328 16.95 -12.43 -3.11
C ALA A 328 15.91 -12.32 -4.24
N LEU A 329 16.36 -12.00 -5.44
CA LEU A 329 15.47 -11.79 -6.61
C LEU A 329 14.70 -13.05 -7.04
N ASP A 330 15.24 -14.25 -6.77
CA ASP A 330 14.51 -15.52 -6.92
C ASP A 330 13.25 -15.57 -6.04
N SER A 331 13.36 -15.10 -4.79
CA SER A 331 12.22 -15.05 -3.88
C SER A 331 11.16 -14.04 -4.37
N CYS A 332 11.60 -12.93 -4.97
CA CYS A 332 10.69 -11.97 -5.60
C CYS A 332 9.93 -12.59 -6.77
N ARG A 333 10.60 -13.40 -7.61
CA ARG A 333 9.98 -14.12 -8.72
C ARG A 333 8.87 -15.07 -8.25
N ASP A 334 9.16 -15.90 -7.25
CA ASP A 334 8.18 -16.85 -6.69
C ASP A 334 6.97 -16.13 -6.10
N LEU A 335 7.19 -15.00 -5.43
CA LEU A 335 6.12 -14.17 -4.87
C LEU A 335 5.25 -13.54 -5.95
N LEU A 336 5.84 -13.04 -7.04
CA LEU A 336 5.10 -12.45 -8.16
C LEU A 336 4.31 -13.52 -8.94
N ASP A 337 4.87 -14.72 -9.11
CA ASP A 337 4.20 -15.84 -9.79
C ASP A 337 2.99 -16.34 -9.01
N GLY A 338 3.08 -16.41 -7.68
CA GLY A 338 1.95 -16.75 -6.81
C GLY A 338 0.79 -15.74 -6.81
N VAL A 339 1.02 -14.55 -7.36
CA VAL A 339 0.05 -13.43 -7.41
C VAL A 339 -0.59 -13.28 -8.78
N ARG A 340 -0.09 -13.98 -9.82
CA ARG A 340 -0.67 -13.93 -11.18
C ARG A 340 -2.18 -14.22 -11.13
N GLY A 341 -2.98 -13.24 -11.57
CA GLY A 341 -4.45 -13.32 -11.61
C GLY A 341 -5.20 -12.75 -10.40
N ARG A 342 -4.50 -12.22 -9.38
CA ARG A 342 -5.14 -11.51 -8.26
C ARG A 342 -5.28 -10.02 -8.57
N VAL A 343 -6.38 -9.41 -8.10
CA VAL A 343 -6.59 -7.96 -8.18
C VAL A 343 -5.75 -7.30 -7.07
N LEU A 344 -4.75 -6.51 -7.47
CA LEU A 344 -3.93 -5.72 -6.57
C LEU A 344 -4.51 -4.32 -6.42
N ALA A 345 -4.30 -3.69 -5.26
CA ALA A 345 -4.65 -2.30 -5.08
C ALA A 345 -3.83 -1.40 -6.03
N ALA A 346 -4.50 -0.47 -6.72
CA ALA A 346 -3.88 0.39 -7.72
C ALA A 346 -2.68 1.19 -7.18
N VAL A 347 -2.69 1.51 -5.88
CA VAL A 347 -1.62 2.26 -5.19
C VAL A 347 -0.27 1.55 -5.25
N ALA A 348 -0.27 0.21 -5.26
CA ALA A 348 0.97 -0.59 -5.32
C ALA A 348 1.35 -1.02 -6.75
N ALA A 349 0.53 -0.70 -7.76
CA ALA A 349 0.71 -1.23 -9.11
C ALA A 349 2.03 -0.76 -9.75
N GLU A 350 2.40 0.50 -9.56
CA GLU A 350 3.65 1.06 -10.10
C GLU A 350 4.89 0.40 -9.46
N GLU A 351 4.91 0.26 -8.13
CA GLU A 351 6.00 -0.39 -7.40
C GLU A 351 6.13 -1.86 -7.80
N VAL A 352 5.02 -2.61 -7.80
CA VAL A 352 5.03 -4.03 -8.20
C VAL A 352 5.48 -4.20 -9.65
N GLN A 353 5.08 -3.30 -10.56
CA GLN A 353 5.52 -3.34 -11.95
C GLN A 353 7.02 -3.05 -12.09
N ALA A 354 7.55 -2.10 -11.32
CA ALA A 354 8.98 -1.80 -11.31
C ALA A 354 9.81 -2.99 -10.80
N ILE A 355 9.34 -3.64 -9.73
CA ILE A 355 9.95 -4.88 -9.18
C ILE A 355 9.89 -6.00 -10.21
N LYS A 356 8.75 -6.13 -10.90
CA LYS A 356 8.59 -7.12 -11.97
C LYS A 356 9.61 -6.89 -13.09
N HIS A 357 9.79 -5.66 -13.57
CA HIS A 357 10.79 -5.37 -14.61
C HIS A 357 12.22 -5.71 -14.15
N GLU A 358 12.56 -5.44 -12.88
CA GLU A 358 13.87 -5.80 -12.33
C GLU A 358 14.07 -7.32 -12.27
N VAL A 359 13.06 -8.07 -11.82
CA VAL A 359 13.10 -9.55 -11.79
C VAL A 359 13.15 -10.14 -13.19
N ASP A 360 12.40 -9.58 -14.13
CA ASP A 360 12.39 -9.99 -15.53
C ASP A 360 13.78 -9.77 -16.13
N ASP A 361 14.38 -8.58 -15.98
CA ASP A 361 15.72 -8.27 -16.47
C ASP A 361 16.81 -9.13 -15.82
N TRP A 362 16.74 -9.36 -14.51
CA TRP A 362 17.66 -10.26 -13.82
C TRP A 362 17.56 -11.69 -14.35
N THR A 363 16.34 -12.18 -14.55
CA THR A 363 16.09 -13.52 -15.12
C THR A 363 16.69 -13.60 -16.53
N VAL A 364 16.47 -12.59 -17.36
CA VAL A 364 17.04 -12.53 -18.72
C VAL A 364 18.56 -12.55 -18.68
N VAL A 365 19.19 -11.72 -17.85
CA VAL A 365 20.67 -11.68 -17.76
C VAL A 365 21.22 -13.00 -17.23
N SER A 366 20.60 -13.60 -16.21
CA SER A 366 21.02 -14.87 -15.62
C SER A 366 20.93 -16.03 -16.61
N GLU A 367 19.76 -16.21 -17.24
CA GLU A 367 19.51 -17.30 -18.20
C GLU A 367 20.36 -17.15 -19.47
N LEU A 368 20.47 -15.93 -20.03
CA LEU A 368 21.33 -15.70 -21.20
C LEU A 368 22.81 -15.87 -20.86
N THR A 369 23.25 -15.47 -19.67
CA THR A 369 24.65 -15.68 -19.25
C THR A 369 24.95 -17.16 -19.06
N ALA A 370 24.03 -17.92 -18.47
CA ALA A 370 24.14 -19.37 -18.37
C ALA A 370 24.18 -20.02 -19.77
N ALA A 371 23.26 -19.65 -20.65
CA ALA A 371 23.20 -20.15 -22.02
C ALA A 371 24.45 -19.82 -22.86
N LEU A 372 25.02 -18.62 -22.67
CA LEU A 372 26.29 -18.22 -23.29
C LEU A 372 27.46 -19.06 -22.78
N GLN A 373 27.46 -19.47 -21.52
CA GLN A 373 28.52 -20.31 -20.95
C GLN A 373 28.36 -21.78 -21.36
N THR A 374 27.13 -22.28 -21.48
CA THR A 374 26.86 -23.65 -21.92
C THR A 374 27.04 -23.78 -23.43
N GLY A 375 27.83 -24.76 -23.87
CA GLY A 375 28.04 -25.02 -25.30
C GLY A 375 28.97 -24.02 -26.00
N ALA A 376 29.76 -23.26 -25.24
CA ALA A 376 30.75 -22.33 -25.79
C ALA A 376 31.89 -23.07 -26.51
N ALA A 377 32.36 -22.51 -27.62
CA ALA A 377 33.59 -22.97 -28.26
C ALA A 377 34.78 -22.71 -27.32
N THR A 378 35.19 -23.75 -26.58
CA THR A 378 36.35 -23.68 -25.69
C THR A 378 37.63 -23.75 -26.50
N ALA A 379 38.61 -22.91 -26.16
CA ALA A 379 39.96 -23.03 -26.70
C ALA A 379 40.53 -24.44 -26.41
N GLY A 380 40.98 -25.14 -27.46
CA GLY A 380 41.78 -26.35 -27.31
C GLY A 380 43.20 -26.04 -26.83
N ALA A 381 44.11 -27.02 -26.94
CA ALA A 381 45.51 -26.83 -26.53
C ALA A 381 46.29 -25.86 -27.44
N ALA A 382 45.80 -25.60 -28.67
CA ALA A 382 46.35 -24.67 -29.63
C ALA A 382 45.25 -24.13 -30.57
N VAL A 383 45.53 -23.00 -31.26
CA VAL A 383 44.66 -22.40 -32.29
C VAL A 383 44.50 -23.37 -33.46
N GLY A 384 43.27 -23.78 -33.79
CA GLY A 384 42.95 -24.83 -34.77
C GLY A 384 42.35 -26.09 -34.14
N ASP A 385 42.33 -26.19 -32.81
CA ASP A 385 41.85 -27.34 -32.04
C ASP A 385 40.50 -27.06 -31.36
N VAL A 386 39.63 -26.30 -32.01
CA VAL A 386 38.26 -26.11 -31.53
C VAL A 386 37.46 -27.39 -31.73
N ASP A 387 36.95 -27.92 -30.62
CA ASP A 387 36.09 -29.09 -30.61
C ASP A 387 34.67 -28.70 -31.00
N VAL A 388 34.39 -28.73 -32.31
CA VAL A 388 33.09 -28.39 -32.90
C VAL A 388 31.95 -29.26 -32.33
N SER A 389 32.25 -30.46 -31.83
CA SER A 389 31.23 -31.36 -31.23
C SER A 389 30.66 -30.85 -29.90
N LYS A 390 31.38 -29.96 -29.21
CA LYS A 390 30.95 -29.34 -27.95
C LYS A 390 30.24 -28.00 -28.15
N VAL A 391 30.25 -27.47 -29.37
CA VAL A 391 29.53 -26.24 -29.72
C VAL A 391 28.06 -26.56 -29.82
N SER A 392 27.24 -25.90 -28.99
CA SER A 392 25.79 -26.07 -29.01
C SER A 392 25.07 -24.72 -28.98
N ALA A 393 24.05 -24.59 -29.82
CA ALA A 393 23.14 -23.44 -29.86
C ALA A 393 21.83 -23.68 -29.10
N GLU A 394 21.55 -24.91 -28.65
CA GLU A 394 20.25 -25.30 -28.09
C GLU A 394 19.88 -24.49 -26.84
N ALA A 395 20.84 -24.28 -25.92
CA ALA A 395 20.61 -23.46 -24.73
C ALA A 395 20.29 -21.99 -25.07
N LEU A 396 20.86 -21.46 -26.15
CA LEU A 396 20.55 -20.11 -26.63
C LEU A 396 19.19 -20.07 -27.35
N ASP A 397 18.81 -21.13 -28.06
CA ASP A 397 17.50 -21.27 -28.70
C ASP A 397 16.35 -21.32 -27.68
N GLU A 398 16.59 -21.78 -26.45
CA GLU A 398 15.60 -21.71 -25.35
C GLU A 398 15.61 -20.35 -24.63
N ALA A 399 16.81 -19.81 -24.36
CA ALA A 399 16.95 -18.58 -23.57
C ALA A 399 16.53 -17.30 -24.33
N ILE A 400 16.77 -17.23 -25.64
CA ILE A 400 16.41 -16.06 -26.47
C ILE A 400 14.89 -15.84 -26.53
N PRO A 401 14.04 -16.85 -26.84
CA PRO A 401 12.60 -16.68 -26.80
C PRO A 401 12.05 -16.34 -25.40
N LEU A 402 12.70 -16.83 -24.34
CA LEU A 402 12.35 -16.43 -22.98
C LEU A 402 12.64 -14.95 -22.74
N ALA A 403 13.81 -14.46 -23.15
CA ALA A 403 14.17 -13.05 -23.06
C ALA A 403 13.26 -12.14 -23.88
N MET A 404 12.86 -12.56 -25.09
CA MET A 404 11.91 -11.80 -25.91
C MET A 404 10.49 -11.75 -25.30
N ARG A 405 10.08 -12.79 -24.56
CA ARG A 405 8.76 -12.82 -23.88
C ARG A 405 8.71 -11.96 -22.63
N LEU A 406 9.77 -11.96 -21.82
CA LEU A 406 9.85 -11.17 -20.60
C LEU A 406 10.11 -9.68 -20.90
N GLY A 407 10.88 -9.40 -21.94
CA GLY A 407 11.31 -8.05 -22.30
C GLY A 407 12.68 -7.70 -21.71
N CYS A 408 13.33 -6.68 -22.28
CA CYS A 408 14.63 -6.18 -21.81
C CYS A 408 14.53 -4.67 -21.54
N HIS A 409 14.40 -4.30 -20.27
CA HIS A 409 14.14 -2.93 -19.85
C HIS A 409 15.44 -2.16 -19.59
N THR A 410 16.43 -2.82 -19.01
CA THR A 410 17.77 -2.29 -18.75
C THR A 410 18.67 -2.36 -19.99
N PRO A 411 19.65 -1.43 -20.10
CA PRO A 411 20.67 -1.50 -21.14
C PRO A 411 21.55 -2.76 -21.01
N GLU A 412 21.69 -3.31 -19.81
CA GLU A 412 22.45 -4.54 -19.57
C GLU A 412 21.75 -5.77 -20.17
N ALA A 413 20.45 -5.95 -19.89
CA ALA A 413 19.66 -7.01 -20.48
C ALA A 413 19.63 -6.92 -22.02
N ARG A 414 19.47 -5.72 -22.59
CA ARG A 414 19.53 -5.49 -24.05
C ARG A 414 20.86 -5.92 -24.65
N ARG A 415 21.98 -5.49 -24.07
CA ARG A 415 23.33 -5.90 -24.53
C ARG A 415 23.52 -7.41 -24.42
N CYS A 416 22.98 -8.03 -23.36
CA CYS A 416 23.07 -9.48 -23.19
C CYS A 416 22.31 -10.22 -24.29
N LEU A 417 21.09 -9.76 -24.64
CA LEU A 417 20.30 -10.32 -25.73
C LEU A 417 20.97 -10.15 -27.10
N GLU A 418 21.47 -8.95 -27.41
CA GLU A 418 22.22 -8.69 -28.66
C GLU A 418 23.45 -9.59 -28.77
N THR A 419 24.21 -9.71 -27.68
CA THR A 419 25.38 -10.59 -27.61
C THR A 419 24.99 -12.06 -27.81
N ALA A 420 23.90 -12.52 -27.18
CA ALA A 420 23.41 -13.89 -27.32
C ALA A 420 22.96 -14.22 -28.75
N LEU A 421 22.31 -13.28 -29.45
CA LEU A 421 21.92 -13.44 -30.85
C LEU A 421 23.14 -13.60 -31.78
N ILE A 422 24.18 -12.81 -31.54
CA ILE A 422 25.43 -12.86 -32.32
C ILE A 422 26.18 -14.16 -32.07
N VAL A 423 26.34 -14.55 -30.80
CA VAL A 423 27.01 -15.81 -30.44
C VAL A 423 26.24 -17.01 -30.98
N ARG A 424 24.90 -17.01 -30.91
CA ARG A 424 24.07 -18.05 -31.53
C ARG A 424 24.32 -18.16 -33.04
N ARG A 425 24.30 -17.03 -33.77
CA ARG A 425 24.59 -17.01 -35.21
C ARG A 425 26.01 -17.50 -35.50
N ALA A 426 26.99 -17.13 -34.69
CA ALA A 426 28.37 -17.57 -34.83
C ALA A 426 28.53 -19.08 -34.56
N ARG A 427 27.84 -19.63 -33.54
CA ARG A 427 27.81 -21.08 -33.26
C ARG A 427 27.15 -21.86 -34.40
N GLN A 428 26.05 -21.34 -34.96
CA GLN A 428 25.39 -21.96 -36.11
C GLN A 428 26.29 -21.96 -37.35
N ALA A 429 26.93 -20.81 -37.66
CA ALA A 429 27.88 -20.71 -38.77
C ALA A 429 29.07 -21.67 -38.61
N MET A 430 29.53 -21.88 -37.37
CA MET A 430 30.55 -22.88 -37.05
C MET A 430 30.09 -24.32 -37.30
N LEU A 431 28.85 -24.66 -36.92
CA LEU A 431 28.26 -25.99 -37.17
C LEU A 431 28.05 -26.23 -38.66
N ASP A 432 27.61 -25.22 -39.40
CA ASP A 432 27.36 -25.29 -40.85
C ASP A 432 28.66 -25.12 -41.68
N SER A 433 29.79 -24.84 -41.03
CA SER A 433 31.08 -24.52 -41.67
C SER A 433 31.01 -23.35 -42.65
N ASP A 434 30.13 -22.38 -42.40
CA ASP A 434 29.94 -21.16 -43.19
C ASP A 434 30.86 -20.03 -42.67
N TRP A 435 32.10 -20.04 -43.16
CA TRP A 435 33.14 -19.07 -42.78
C TRP A 435 32.84 -17.62 -43.20
N PRO A 436 32.28 -17.35 -44.39
CA PRO A 436 31.82 -16.00 -44.76
C PRO A 436 30.81 -15.41 -43.77
N LEU A 437 29.80 -16.20 -43.38
CA LEU A 437 28.79 -15.77 -42.41
C LEU A 437 29.42 -15.53 -41.03
N LEU A 438 30.33 -16.40 -40.59
CA LEU A 438 31.06 -16.21 -39.33
C LEU A 438 31.83 -14.88 -39.31
N ARG A 439 32.50 -14.51 -40.41
CA ARG A 439 33.21 -13.23 -40.53
C ARG A 439 32.27 -12.04 -40.37
N GLU A 440 31.13 -12.05 -41.06
CA GLU A 440 30.12 -10.99 -40.95
C GLU A 440 29.63 -10.85 -39.50
N THR A 441 29.30 -11.96 -38.86
CA THR A 441 28.81 -11.96 -37.47
C THR A 441 29.84 -11.44 -36.47
N LEU A 442 31.13 -11.69 -36.67
CA LEU A 442 32.19 -11.19 -35.79
C LEU A 442 32.45 -9.68 -35.97
N VAL A 443 32.24 -9.14 -37.17
CA VAL A 443 32.25 -7.69 -37.42
C VAL A 443 31.07 -7.02 -36.72
N GLU A 444 29.89 -7.62 -36.79
CA GLU A 444 28.73 -7.18 -36.00
C GLU A 444 29.02 -7.24 -34.48
N ALA A 445 29.73 -8.28 -34.03
CA ALA A 445 30.15 -8.44 -32.63
C ALA A 445 31.13 -7.35 -32.15
N ASP A 446 31.89 -6.72 -33.04
CA ASP A 446 32.80 -5.61 -32.70
C ASP A 446 32.08 -4.26 -32.62
N ALA A 447 30.97 -4.12 -33.35
CA ALA A 447 30.13 -2.93 -33.28
C ALA A 447 29.37 -2.82 -31.95
N ILE A 448 29.07 -3.97 -31.33
CA ILE A 448 28.41 -4.07 -30.03
C ILE A 448 29.47 -4.35 -28.98
N SER A 449 29.44 -3.69 -27.82
CA SER A 449 30.36 -4.04 -26.71
C SER A 449 29.88 -5.35 -26.08
N PRO A 450 30.50 -6.51 -26.37
CA PRO A 450 29.92 -7.79 -25.98
C PRO A 450 30.04 -8.01 -24.48
N THR A 451 29.08 -8.76 -23.93
CA THR A 451 29.06 -9.18 -22.53
C THR A 451 30.38 -9.85 -22.16
N PRO A 452 30.96 -9.59 -20.98
CA PRO A 452 32.27 -10.13 -20.60
C PRO A 452 32.38 -11.66 -20.67
N CYS A 453 31.28 -12.38 -20.47
CA CYS A 453 31.23 -13.85 -20.53
C CYS A 453 31.42 -14.43 -21.95
N SER A 454 31.06 -13.71 -23.02
CA SER A 454 31.19 -14.17 -24.41
C SER A 454 32.51 -13.79 -25.07
N ARG A 455 33.24 -12.81 -24.50
CA ARG A 455 34.56 -12.36 -25.00
C ARG A 455 35.58 -13.48 -25.21
N PRO A 456 35.76 -14.48 -24.32
CA PRO A 456 36.72 -15.55 -24.56
C PRO A 456 36.33 -16.42 -25.77
N GLU A 457 35.04 -16.75 -25.92
CA GLU A 457 34.54 -17.54 -27.06
C GLU A 457 34.73 -16.78 -28.38
N LEU A 458 34.35 -15.50 -28.42
CA LEU A 458 34.54 -14.67 -29.63
C LEU A 458 36.01 -14.52 -30.02
N ARG A 459 36.94 -14.50 -29.05
CA ARG A 459 38.37 -14.52 -29.34
C ARG A 459 38.81 -15.82 -29.99
N VAL A 460 38.36 -16.97 -29.46
CA VAL A 460 38.66 -18.27 -30.05
C VAL A 460 38.16 -18.34 -31.49
N LEU A 461 36.94 -17.89 -31.75
CA LEU A 461 36.38 -17.85 -33.11
C LEU A 461 37.17 -16.93 -34.06
N ARG A 462 37.72 -15.82 -33.56
CA ARG A 462 38.59 -14.93 -34.33
C ARG A 462 39.93 -15.60 -34.65
N ASP A 463 40.55 -16.23 -33.65
CA ASP A 463 41.82 -16.93 -33.83
C ASP A 463 41.68 -18.06 -34.88
N GLU A 464 40.52 -18.75 -34.94
CA GLU A 464 40.21 -19.75 -35.97
C GLU A 464 40.04 -19.15 -37.38
N LEU A 465 39.38 -17.99 -37.51
CA LEU A 465 39.29 -17.29 -38.79
C LEU A 465 40.65 -16.78 -39.25
N ASP A 466 41.41 -16.16 -38.36
CA ASP A 466 42.76 -15.66 -38.66
C ASP A 466 43.67 -16.83 -39.08
N LEU A 467 43.56 -17.99 -38.44
CA LEU A 467 44.27 -19.21 -38.84
C LEU A 467 43.94 -19.58 -40.30
N ARG A 468 42.65 -19.61 -40.66
CA ARG A 468 42.22 -19.99 -42.03
C ARG A 468 42.67 -18.96 -43.06
N ASP A 469 42.49 -17.67 -42.78
CA ASP A 469 42.92 -16.58 -43.66
C ASP A 469 44.44 -16.64 -43.90
N ILE A 470 45.23 -16.88 -42.84
CA ILE A 470 46.68 -17.04 -42.96
C ILE A 470 47.04 -18.26 -43.82
N LEU A 471 46.33 -19.39 -43.68
CA LEU A 471 46.60 -20.58 -44.51
C LEU A 471 46.25 -20.36 -45.98
N GLU A 472 45.13 -19.70 -46.29
CA GLU A 472 44.74 -19.33 -47.66
C GLU A 472 45.71 -18.31 -48.27
N GLU A 473 46.11 -17.31 -47.50
CA GLU A 473 47.11 -16.32 -47.92
C GLU A 473 48.49 -16.94 -48.12
N LEU A 474 48.93 -17.87 -47.25
CA LEU A 474 50.20 -18.59 -47.43
C LEU A 474 50.17 -19.48 -48.68
N ALA A 475 49.05 -20.16 -48.96
CA ALA A 475 48.89 -20.97 -50.16
C ALA A 475 48.93 -20.11 -51.44
N SER A 476 48.13 -19.05 -51.49
CA SER A 476 48.09 -18.15 -52.64
C SER A 476 49.39 -17.36 -52.86
N ALA A 477 50.07 -16.95 -51.78
CA ALA A 477 51.36 -16.28 -51.86
C ALA A 477 52.50 -17.24 -52.26
N ALA A 478 52.41 -18.52 -51.88
CA ALA A 478 53.34 -19.55 -52.35
C ALA A 478 53.16 -19.83 -53.85
N ASP A 479 51.91 -19.87 -54.34
CA ASP A 479 51.60 -20.07 -55.76
C ASP A 479 52.00 -18.86 -56.63
N SER A 480 51.76 -17.64 -56.14
CA SER A 480 52.11 -16.39 -56.85
C SER A 480 53.56 -15.95 -56.68
N LEU A 481 54.32 -16.61 -55.79
CA LEU A 481 55.73 -16.31 -55.45
C LEU A 481 55.95 -14.84 -55.01
N ASP A 482 54.97 -14.23 -54.35
CA ASP A 482 55.08 -12.86 -53.84
C ASP A 482 55.85 -12.83 -52.50
N GLU A 483 57.05 -12.23 -52.52
CA GLU A 483 57.93 -12.09 -51.36
C GLU A 483 57.29 -11.28 -50.21
N ALA A 484 56.54 -10.22 -50.54
CA ALA A 484 55.98 -9.32 -49.53
C ALA A 484 54.78 -9.95 -48.81
N ALA A 485 53.90 -10.61 -49.58
CA ALA A 485 52.75 -11.34 -49.05
C ALA A 485 53.19 -12.54 -48.20
N LEU A 486 54.20 -13.31 -48.64
CA LEU A 486 54.78 -14.40 -47.84
C LEU A 486 55.38 -13.88 -46.52
N GLY A 487 56.11 -12.77 -46.55
CA GLY A 487 56.68 -12.16 -45.35
C GLY A 487 55.62 -11.68 -44.35
N SER A 488 54.55 -11.03 -44.81
CA SER A 488 53.47 -10.53 -43.95
C SER A 488 52.64 -11.68 -43.37
N ALA A 489 52.29 -12.68 -44.17
CA ALA A 489 51.55 -13.87 -43.74
C ALA A 489 52.34 -14.70 -42.72
N LEU A 490 53.65 -14.92 -42.93
CA LEU A 490 54.51 -15.60 -41.96
C LEU A 490 54.66 -14.83 -40.65
N SER A 491 54.66 -13.49 -40.69
CA SER A 491 54.71 -12.67 -39.49
C SER A 491 53.43 -12.76 -38.64
N ARG A 492 52.26 -12.89 -39.28
CA ARG A 492 50.98 -13.16 -38.60
C ARG A 492 50.93 -14.59 -38.08
N ALA A 493 51.38 -15.56 -38.88
CA ALA A 493 51.50 -16.97 -38.46
C ALA A 493 52.38 -17.14 -37.21
N ALA A 494 53.44 -16.35 -37.09
CA ALA A 494 54.30 -16.35 -35.90
C ALA A 494 53.59 -15.81 -34.65
N ARG A 495 52.67 -14.83 -34.78
CA ARG A 495 51.89 -14.29 -33.65
C ARG A 495 50.93 -15.31 -33.06
N LEU A 496 50.37 -16.17 -33.90
CA LEU A 496 49.47 -17.27 -33.49
C LEU A 496 50.22 -18.57 -33.15
N GLY A 497 51.56 -18.59 -33.21
CA GLY A 497 52.37 -19.76 -32.83
C GLY A 497 52.25 -20.95 -33.80
N LEU A 498 51.88 -20.73 -35.06
CA LEU A 498 51.56 -21.79 -36.02
C LEU A 498 52.77 -22.66 -36.43
N ALA A 499 54.00 -22.12 -36.30
CA ALA A 499 55.23 -22.85 -36.62
C ALA A 499 55.49 -24.05 -35.68
N THR A 500 54.97 -24.00 -34.46
CA THR A 500 55.09 -25.05 -33.44
C THR A 500 53.80 -25.83 -33.24
N HIS A 501 52.84 -25.68 -34.16
CA HIS A 501 51.51 -26.29 -34.01
C HIS A 501 51.58 -27.83 -33.99
N PRO A 502 50.78 -28.53 -33.14
CA PRO A 502 50.80 -29.98 -33.02
C PRO A 502 50.35 -30.70 -34.30
N ARG A 503 49.40 -30.13 -35.06
CA ARG A 503 48.93 -30.69 -36.33
C ARG A 503 49.90 -30.40 -37.47
N ALA A 504 50.35 -31.46 -38.16
CA ALA A 504 51.27 -31.36 -39.29
C ALA A 504 50.67 -30.60 -40.48
N GLU A 505 49.36 -30.67 -40.67
CA GLU A 505 48.63 -29.99 -41.74
C GLU A 505 48.74 -28.46 -41.67
N ILE A 506 48.90 -27.90 -40.47
CA ILE A 506 49.04 -26.45 -40.25
C ILE A 506 50.54 -26.07 -40.23
N ARG A 507 51.40 -26.95 -39.70
CA ARG A 507 52.84 -26.69 -39.60
C ARG A 507 53.56 -26.77 -40.94
N ASN A 508 53.21 -27.74 -41.80
CA ASN A 508 53.86 -27.97 -43.09
C ASN A 508 53.74 -26.77 -44.04
N PRO A 509 52.56 -26.16 -44.29
CA PRO A 509 52.45 -25.01 -45.19
C PRO A 509 53.23 -23.79 -44.69
N VAL A 510 53.33 -23.60 -43.37
CA VAL A 510 54.18 -22.54 -42.78
C VAL A 510 55.66 -22.81 -43.06
N GLY A 511 56.11 -24.06 -42.90
CA GLY A 511 57.48 -24.48 -43.23
C GLY A 511 57.81 -24.36 -44.72
N ASP A 512 56.87 -24.75 -45.59
CA ASP A 512 57.01 -24.67 -47.04
C ASP A 512 57.07 -23.22 -47.53
N ALA A 513 56.23 -22.34 -46.96
CA ALA A 513 56.26 -20.90 -47.22
C ALA A 513 57.56 -20.25 -46.73
N GLN A 514 58.09 -20.63 -45.56
CA GLN A 514 59.41 -20.21 -45.10
C GLN A 514 60.52 -20.67 -46.07
N GLY A 515 60.44 -21.92 -46.54
CA GLY A 515 61.34 -22.46 -47.55
C GLY A 515 61.28 -21.71 -48.88
N ALA A 516 60.08 -21.37 -49.36
CA ALA A 516 59.85 -20.58 -50.57
C ALA A 516 60.43 -19.17 -50.44
N LEU A 517 60.16 -18.47 -49.33
CA LEU A 517 60.67 -17.13 -49.07
C LEU A 517 62.21 -17.10 -49.05
N THR A 518 62.86 -18.05 -48.38
CA THR A 518 64.34 -18.11 -48.36
C THR A 518 64.95 -18.44 -49.72
N ARG A 519 64.24 -19.19 -50.58
CA ARG A 519 64.68 -19.44 -51.96
C ARG A 519 64.54 -18.18 -52.82
N LEU A 520 63.41 -17.48 -52.73
CA LEU A 520 63.18 -16.22 -53.44
C LEU A 520 64.21 -15.14 -53.06
N GLN A 521 64.47 -14.98 -51.76
CA GLN A 521 65.49 -14.05 -51.27
C GLN A 521 66.90 -14.40 -51.78
N ARG A 522 67.25 -15.69 -51.82
CA ARG A 522 68.52 -16.15 -52.40
C ARG A 522 68.61 -15.87 -53.90
N CYS A 523 67.56 -16.16 -54.67
CA CYS A 523 67.51 -15.85 -56.10
C CYS A 523 67.60 -14.35 -56.38
N LYS A 524 66.95 -13.52 -55.58
CA LYS A 524 67.04 -12.05 -55.67
C LYS A 524 68.44 -11.55 -55.33
N ALA A 525 69.06 -12.08 -54.28
CA ALA A 525 70.44 -11.78 -53.92
C ALA A 525 71.42 -12.17 -55.05
N SER A 526 71.25 -13.34 -55.68
CA SER A 526 72.09 -13.75 -56.81
C SER A 526 71.86 -12.92 -58.06
N LEU A 527 70.61 -12.56 -58.38
CA LEU A 527 70.29 -11.70 -59.53
C LEU A 527 70.81 -10.27 -59.34
N THR A 528 70.72 -9.72 -58.13
CA THR A 528 71.29 -8.40 -57.83
C THR A 528 72.82 -8.42 -57.87
N ALA A 529 73.46 -9.48 -57.40
CA ALA A 529 74.90 -9.69 -57.55
C ALA A 529 75.32 -9.83 -59.02
N ALA A 530 74.59 -10.63 -59.82
CA ALA A 530 74.82 -10.79 -61.25
C ALA A 530 74.60 -9.47 -62.02
N ARG A 531 73.56 -8.69 -61.68
CA ARG A 531 73.32 -7.36 -62.26
C ARG A 531 74.47 -6.40 -61.96
N ARG A 532 75.00 -6.40 -60.73
CA ARG A 532 76.17 -5.61 -60.35
C ARG A 532 77.43 -6.02 -61.13
N ALA A 533 77.63 -7.33 -61.32
CA ALA A 533 78.75 -7.85 -62.12
C ALA A 533 78.63 -7.50 -63.63
N MET A 534 77.41 -7.53 -64.20
CA MET A 534 77.15 -7.10 -65.58
C MET A 534 77.34 -5.59 -65.77
N SER A 535 76.89 -4.76 -64.82
CA SER A 535 77.15 -3.31 -64.88
C SER A 535 78.64 -2.97 -64.77
N ALA A 536 79.42 -3.78 -64.03
CA ALA A 536 80.86 -3.60 -63.92
C ALA A 536 81.63 -4.04 -65.19
N THR A 537 81.10 -4.99 -65.95
CA THR A 537 81.69 -5.47 -67.22
C THR A 537 81.29 -4.62 -68.43
N GLN A 538 80.18 -3.87 -68.39
CA GLN A 538 79.81 -2.87 -69.41
C GLN A 538 80.52 -1.51 -69.25
N LEU A 539 81.26 -1.31 -68.15
CA LEU A 539 82.07 -0.12 -67.88
C LEU A 539 83.56 -0.31 -68.20
N VAL A 540 83.93 -1.45 -68.78
CA VAL A 540 85.24 -1.78 -69.37
C VAL A 540 85.07 -1.86 -70.87
#